data_AF-A0A345QU64-F1
#
_entry.id   AF-A0A345QU64-F1
#
_cell.length_a   1.000
_cell.length_b   1.000
_cell.length_c   1.000
_cell.angle_alpha   90.00
_cell.angle_beta   90.00
_cell.angle_gamma   90.00
#
_symmetry.space_group_name_H-M   'P 1'
#
loop_
_entity.id
_entity.type
_entity.pdbx_description
1 polymer ?
#
loop_
_entity_poly.entity_id
_entity_poly.type
_entity_poly.pdbx_seq_one_letter_code
_entity_poly.pdbx_strand_id
1 'polypeptide(L)'
;MATYPPDRLRGKAACIAQIEEAMKEEIAPEDLRLAVQAYATDTAGFTRSKVCFSDNWFQSRRWLAYVEKQAEDREKSAALQADHHARLACWVSERSPMCKHITAPQVTALLASKLVSQAQIQAAGLRT
;
A
#
# COMPACT_ATOMS: atom_id res chain seq x y z
N MET A 1 11.29 1.70 16.72
CA MET A 1 11.74 0.31 17.03
C MET A 1 10.70 -0.55 17.72
N ALA A 2 9.55 -0.02 18.17
CA ALA A 2 8.50 -0.84 18.82
C ALA A 2 7.87 -1.92 17.91
N THR A 3 8.16 -1.87 16.61
CA THR A 3 7.56 -2.73 15.58
C THR A 3 8.36 -4.00 15.28
N TYR A 4 9.66 -4.04 15.58
CA TYR A 4 10.49 -5.22 15.34
C TYR A 4 10.30 -6.21 16.50
N PRO A 5 10.28 -7.54 16.26
CA PRO A 5 10.05 -8.51 17.33
C PRO A 5 11.06 -8.35 18.49
N PRO A 6 10.59 -8.23 19.75
CA PRO A 6 11.44 -7.87 20.88
C PRO A 6 12.52 -8.92 21.17
N ASP A 7 12.24 -10.21 20.91
CA ASP A 7 13.15 -11.34 21.05
C ASP A 7 14.30 -11.34 20.02
N ARG A 8 14.26 -10.43 19.04
CA ARG A 8 15.21 -10.32 17.91
C ARG A 8 15.90 -8.96 17.86
N LEU A 9 15.69 -8.13 18.88
CA LEU A 9 16.37 -6.84 19.01
C LEU A 9 17.81 -7.05 19.50
N ARG A 10 18.77 -6.50 18.76
CA ARG A 10 20.19 -6.45 19.12
C ARG A 10 20.83 -5.21 18.52
N GLY A 11 21.90 -4.72 19.15
CA GLY A 11 22.72 -3.66 18.57
C GLY A 11 21.96 -2.35 18.37
N LYS A 12 21.22 -1.88 19.37
CA LYS A 12 20.34 -0.70 19.29
C LYS A 12 21.01 0.52 18.66
N ALA A 13 22.25 0.84 19.07
CA ALA A 13 23.01 1.97 18.52
C ALA A 13 23.30 1.79 17.02
N ALA A 14 23.69 0.59 16.59
CA ALA A 14 23.90 0.27 15.19
C ALA A 14 22.59 0.37 14.39
N CYS A 15 21.48 -0.14 14.93
CA CYS A 15 20.18 0.01 14.29
C CYS A 15 19.78 1.48 14.11
N ILE A 16 19.96 2.32 15.13
CA ILE A 16 19.62 3.75 15.05
C ILE A 16 20.46 4.42 13.96
N ALA A 17 21.77 4.20 13.94
CA ALA A 17 22.64 4.77 12.91
C ALA A 17 22.24 4.34 11.49
N GLN A 18 21.83 3.08 11.31
CA GLN A 18 21.36 2.58 10.00
C GLN A 18 20.00 3.16 9.60
N ILE A 19 19.09 3.37 10.56
CA ILE A 19 17.81 4.04 10.30
C ILE A 19 18.04 5.50 9.91
N GLU A 20 18.91 6.21 10.62
CA GLU A 20 19.28 7.59 10.27
C GLU A 20 19.89 7.68 8.87
N GLU A 21 20.73 6.71 8.49
CA GLU A 21 21.29 6.65 7.14
C GLU A 21 20.22 6.38 6.09
N ALA A 22 19.31 5.43 6.34
CA ALA A 22 18.18 5.16 5.44
C ALA A 22 17.29 6.40 5.23
N MET A 23 17.11 7.22 6.27
CA MET A 23 16.35 8.47 6.16
C MET A 23 17.07 9.53 5.32
N LYS A 24 18.41 9.53 5.25
CA LYS A 24 19.16 10.39 4.32
C LYS A 24 19.00 9.94 2.88
N GLU A 25 18.77 8.66 2.64
CA GLU A 25 18.44 8.09 1.34
C GLU A 25 16.97 8.33 0.93
N GLU A 26 16.29 9.31 1.55
CA GLU A 26 14.91 9.72 1.28
C GLU A 26 13.85 8.62 1.51
N ILE A 27 14.17 7.57 2.27
CA ILE A 27 13.19 6.57 2.64
C ILE A 27 12.23 7.13 3.69
N ALA A 28 10.93 7.13 3.35
CA ALA A 28 9.89 7.56 4.28
C ALA A 28 9.90 6.67 5.54
N PRO A 29 9.89 7.26 6.76
CA PRO A 29 9.87 6.50 8.01
C PRO A 29 8.72 5.49 8.10
N GLU A 30 7.58 5.80 7.46
CA GLU A 30 6.42 4.91 7.39
C GLU A 30 6.68 3.67 6.52
N ASP A 31 7.37 3.82 5.39
CA ASP A 31 7.70 2.69 4.51
C ASP A 31 8.69 1.74 5.21
N LEU A 32 9.64 2.30 5.97
CA LEU A 32 10.53 1.50 6.81
C LEU A 32 9.77 0.79 7.95
N ARG A 33 8.79 1.46 8.57
CA ARG A 33 7.95 0.86 9.61
C ARG A 33 7.12 -0.30 9.04
N LEU A 34 6.52 -0.13 7.88
CA LEU A 34 5.77 -1.17 7.17
C LEU A 34 6.68 -2.33 6.75
N ALA A 35 7.90 -2.05 6.30
CA ALA A 35 8.89 -3.08 5.99
C ALA A 35 9.22 -3.96 7.20
N VAL A 36 9.37 -3.34 8.38
CA VAL A 36 9.56 -4.07 9.64
C VAL A 36 8.34 -4.94 9.97
N GLN A 37 7.11 -4.44 9.76
CA GLN A 37 5.88 -5.21 10.01
C GLN A 37 5.75 -6.42 9.08
N ALA A 38 6.02 -6.22 7.80
CA ALA A 38 6.01 -7.27 6.81
C ALA A 38 7.05 -8.34 7.15
N TYR A 39 8.28 -7.93 7.48
CA TYR A 39 9.33 -8.87 7.91
C TYR A 39 8.93 -9.66 9.17
N ALA A 40 8.35 -8.99 10.18
CA ALA A 40 7.88 -9.63 11.40
C ALA A 40 6.77 -10.66 11.12
N THR A 41 5.88 -10.36 10.18
CA THR A 41 4.79 -11.23 9.75
C THR A 41 5.31 -12.45 8.99
N ASP A 42 6.18 -12.26 8.01
CA ASP A 42 6.78 -13.34 7.20
C ASP A 42 7.58 -14.34 8.04
N THR A 43 8.16 -13.85 9.13
CA THR A 43 9.01 -14.65 10.02
C THR A 43 8.31 -15.02 11.33
N ALA A 44 6.98 -14.86 11.39
CA ALA A 44 6.19 -15.34 12.50
C ALA A 44 6.33 -16.87 12.61
N GLY A 45 6.70 -17.37 13.80
CA GLY A 45 6.92 -18.80 14.04
C GLY A 45 8.27 -19.35 13.57
N PHE A 46 9.15 -18.53 12.98
CA PHE A 46 10.51 -18.96 12.65
C PHE A 46 11.36 -19.08 13.91
N THR A 47 12.24 -20.08 13.95
CA THR A 47 13.23 -20.23 15.02
C THR A 47 14.27 -19.12 14.97
N ARG A 48 14.89 -18.82 16.10
CA ARG A 48 15.92 -17.76 16.22
C ARG A 48 17.10 -17.91 15.25
N SER A 49 17.40 -19.12 14.81
CA SER A 49 18.44 -19.42 13.80
C SER A 49 18.05 -19.07 12.36
N LYS A 50 16.75 -18.89 12.08
CA LYS A 50 16.20 -18.59 10.75
C LYS A 50 15.81 -17.13 10.56
N VAL A 51 16.10 -16.28 11.53
CA VAL A 51 15.73 -14.85 11.53
C VAL A 51 16.96 -13.98 11.70
N CYS A 52 16.94 -12.81 11.08
CA CYS A 52 17.95 -11.79 11.30
C CYS A 52 17.67 -11.08 12.62
N PHE A 53 18.72 -10.71 13.34
CA PHE A 53 18.61 -9.69 14.39
C PHE A 53 18.50 -8.31 13.74
N SER A 54 17.91 -7.37 14.48
CA SER A 54 17.65 -6.01 13.97
C SER A 54 18.90 -5.33 13.40
N ASP A 55 20.04 -5.43 14.08
CA ASP A 55 21.31 -4.84 13.61
C ASP A 55 21.72 -5.39 12.25
N ASN A 56 21.78 -6.71 12.10
CA ASN A 56 22.12 -7.37 10.84
C ASN A 56 21.09 -7.06 9.75
N TRP A 57 19.80 -7.02 10.09
CA TRP A 57 18.73 -6.77 9.11
C TRP A 57 18.83 -5.35 8.53
N PHE A 58 19.06 -4.35 9.39
CA PHE A 58 19.27 -2.97 8.95
C PHE A 58 20.59 -2.80 8.20
N GLN A 59 21.69 -3.33 8.73
CA GLN A 59 23.02 -3.25 8.12
C GLN A 59 23.08 -3.92 6.74
N SER A 60 22.45 -5.08 6.57
CA SER A 60 22.43 -5.81 5.29
C SER A 60 21.44 -5.26 4.28
N ARG A 61 20.71 -4.18 4.62
CA ARG A 61 19.70 -3.55 3.76
C ARG A 61 18.61 -4.50 3.24
N ARG A 62 18.36 -5.61 3.94
CA ARG A 62 17.29 -6.57 3.58
C ARG A 62 15.90 -5.94 3.56
N TRP A 63 15.74 -4.83 4.25
CA TRP A 63 14.51 -4.05 4.31
C TRP A 63 14.19 -3.32 3.00
N LEU A 64 15.16 -3.07 2.11
CA LEU A 64 14.92 -2.41 0.81
C LEU A 64 13.94 -3.21 -0.05
N ALA A 65 14.12 -4.53 -0.16
CA ALA A 65 13.22 -5.39 -0.92
C ALA A 65 11.76 -5.33 -0.42
N TYR A 66 11.57 -5.10 0.88
CA TYR A 66 10.24 -4.90 1.46
C TYR A 66 9.66 -3.53 1.11
N VAL A 67 10.47 -2.47 1.09
CA VAL A 67 10.05 -1.12 0.69
C VAL A 67 9.69 -1.08 -0.80
N GLU A 68 10.54 -1.65 -1.65
CA GLU A 68 10.30 -1.76 -3.10
C GLU A 68 9.02 -2.53 -3.39
N LYS A 69 8.84 -3.70 -2.76
CA LYS A 69 7.61 -4.49 -2.89
C LYS A 69 6.37 -3.69 -2.48
N GLN A 70 6.43 -2.91 -1.41
CA GLN A 70 5.31 -2.06 -1.00
C GLN A 70 5.02 -0.94 -2.00
N ALA A 71 6.03 -0.36 -2.63
CA ALA A 71 5.84 0.62 -3.69
C ALA A 71 5.16 -0.03 -4.91
N GLU A 72 5.64 -1.20 -5.34
CA GLU A 72 5.00 -1.97 -6.42
C GLU A 72 3.56 -2.35 -6.10
N ASP A 73 3.29 -2.82 -4.88
CA ASP A 73 1.95 -3.24 -4.47
C ASP A 73 0.98 -2.05 -4.43
N ARG A 74 1.45 -0.86 -4.01
CA ARG A 74 0.70 0.39 -4.08
C ARG A 74 0.40 0.80 -5.52
N GLU A 75 1.38 0.73 -6.41
CA GLU A 75 1.23 1.04 -7.83
C GLU A 75 0.25 0.07 -8.51
N LYS A 76 0.41 -1.24 -8.30
CA LYS A 76 -0.51 -2.27 -8.82
C LYS A 76 -1.94 -2.05 -8.33
N SER A 77 -2.10 -1.75 -7.04
CA SER A 77 -3.42 -1.47 -6.45
C SER A 77 -4.05 -0.21 -7.02
N ALA A 78 -3.27 0.86 -7.21
CA ALA A 78 -3.73 2.09 -7.83
C ALA A 78 -4.12 1.88 -9.30
N ALA A 79 -3.34 1.12 -10.07
CA ALA A 79 -3.63 0.77 -11.45
C ALA A 79 -4.93 -0.04 -11.57
N LEU A 80 -5.13 -1.05 -10.70
CA LEU A 80 -6.38 -1.83 -10.65
C LEU A 80 -7.59 -0.97 -10.30
N GLN A 81 -7.45 -0.03 -9.36
CA GLN A 81 -8.54 0.91 -9.04
C GLN A 81 -8.83 1.86 -10.21
N ALA A 82 -7.80 2.38 -10.88
CA ALA A 82 -7.96 3.25 -12.04
C ALA A 82 -8.65 2.54 -13.21
N ASP A 83 -8.25 1.31 -13.52
CA ASP A 83 -8.89 0.48 -14.55
C ASP A 83 -10.34 0.16 -14.19
N HIS A 84 -10.61 -0.19 -12.93
CA HIS A 84 -11.98 -0.39 -12.45
C HIS A 84 -12.83 0.87 -12.62
N HIS A 85 -12.35 2.02 -12.15
CA HIS A 85 -13.06 3.29 -12.32
C HIS A 85 -13.26 3.66 -13.80
N ALA A 86 -12.29 3.41 -14.67
CA ALA A 86 -12.43 3.64 -16.11
C ALA A 86 -13.54 2.78 -16.73
N ARG A 87 -13.62 1.49 -16.36
CA ARG A 87 -14.70 0.60 -16.82
C ARG A 87 -16.07 1.09 -16.36
N LEU A 88 -16.20 1.52 -15.10
CA LEU A 88 -17.46 2.06 -14.61
C LEU A 88 -17.84 3.37 -15.30
N ALA A 89 -16.88 4.28 -15.54
CA ALA A 89 -17.11 5.52 -16.26
C ALA A 89 -17.57 5.28 -17.71
N CYS A 90 -17.03 4.25 -18.36
CA CYS A 90 -17.47 3.79 -19.68
C CYS A 90 -18.95 3.38 -19.66
N TRP A 91 -19.36 2.54 -18.71
CA TRP A 91 -20.76 2.12 -18.56
C TRP A 91 -21.71 3.30 -18.36
N VAL A 92 -21.32 4.27 -17.53
CA VAL A 92 -22.11 5.49 -17.28
C VAL A 92 -22.25 6.32 -18.55
N SER A 93 -21.16 6.49 -19.30
CA SER A 93 -21.15 7.30 -20.53
C SER A 93 -22.01 6.67 -21.63
N GLU A 94 -21.98 5.35 -21.76
CA GLU A 94 -22.78 4.57 -22.71
C GLU A 94 -24.23 4.33 -22.24
N ARG A 95 -24.57 4.72 -21.01
CA ARG A 95 -25.85 4.39 -20.34
C ARG A 95 -26.14 2.88 -20.39
N SER A 96 -25.09 2.09 -20.17
CA SER A 96 -25.14 0.63 -20.21
C SER A 96 -26.13 0.08 -19.17
N PRO A 97 -26.86 -1.02 -19.47
CA PRO A 97 -27.71 -1.71 -18.49
C PRO A 97 -26.93 -2.23 -17.27
N MET A 98 -25.60 -2.29 -17.36
CA MET A 98 -24.71 -2.64 -16.24
C MET A 98 -24.64 -1.55 -15.16
N CYS A 99 -25.10 -0.32 -15.45
CA CYS A 99 -25.15 0.77 -14.47
C CYS A 99 -25.89 0.37 -13.19
N LYS A 100 -26.91 -0.50 -13.27
CA LYS A 100 -27.65 -1.00 -12.09
C LYS A 100 -26.78 -1.70 -11.02
N HIS A 101 -25.56 -2.11 -11.36
CA HIS A 101 -24.61 -2.74 -10.45
C HIS A 101 -23.63 -1.76 -9.80
N ILE A 102 -23.63 -0.49 -10.23
CA ILE A 102 -22.78 0.54 -9.64
C ILE A 102 -23.37 0.94 -8.30
N THR A 103 -22.57 0.78 -7.26
CA THR A 103 -22.95 1.09 -5.88
C THR A 103 -22.79 2.57 -5.56
N ALA A 104 -23.52 3.09 -4.56
CA ALA A 104 -23.40 4.49 -4.14
C ALA A 104 -21.96 4.93 -3.76
N PRO A 105 -21.14 4.09 -3.07
CA PRO A 105 -19.73 4.40 -2.86
C PRO A 105 -18.94 4.55 -4.16
N GLN A 106 -19.19 3.69 -5.16
CA GLN A 106 -18.53 3.78 -6.47
C GLN A 106 -18.95 5.03 -7.24
N VAL A 107 -20.23 5.42 -7.20
CA VAL A 107 -20.68 6.70 -7.76
C VAL A 107 -19.95 7.87 -7.13
N THR A 108 -19.78 7.85 -5.80
CA THR A 108 -19.06 8.89 -5.07
C THR A 108 -17.59 8.93 -5.48
N ALA A 109 -16.94 7.77 -5.61
CA ALA A 109 -15.55 7.65 -6.07
C ALA A 109 -15.36 8.18 -7.51
N LEU A 110 -16.28 7.85 -8.42
CA LEU A 110 -16.26 8.31 -9.81
C LEU A 110 -16.42 9.84 -9.94
N LEU A 111 -17.27 10.44 -9.10
CA LEU A 111 -17.42 11.90 -9.03
C LEU A 111 -16.17 12.56 -8.44
N ALA A 112 -15.59 11.98 -7.40
CA ALA A 112 -14.36 12.46 -6.79
C ALA A 112 -13.17 12.38 -7.76
N SER A 113 -13.11 11.32 -8.58
CA SER A 113 -12.08 11.14 -9.61
C SER A 113 -12.32 11.98 -10.87
N LYS A 114 -13.44 12.73 -10.94
CA LYS A 114 -13.85 13.57 -12.08
C LYS A 114 -13.92 12.83 -13.42
N LEU A 115 -14.05 11.51 -13.39
CA LEU A 115 -14.16 10.70 -14.61
C LEU A 115 -15.55 10.79 -15.25
N VAL A 116 -16.56 11.17 -14.47
CA VAL A 116 -17.94 11.38 -14.90
C VAL A 116 -18.52 12.60 -14.18
N SER A 117 -19.46 13.27 -14.84
CA SER A 117 -20.20 14.40 -14.27
C SER A 117 -21.45 13.93 -13.52
N GLN A 118 -21.95 14.77 -12.61
CA GLN A 118 -23.22 14.54 -11.93
C GLN A 118 -24.39 14.37 -12.92
N ALA A 119 -24.37 15.12 -14.04
CA ALA A 119 -25.38 15.01 -15.08
C ALA A 119 -25.36 13.63 -15.78
N GLN A 120 -24.17 13.07 -16.04
CA GLN A 120 -24.04 11.73 -16.62
C GLN A 120 -24.53 10.64 -15.65
N ILE A 121 -24.23 10.78 -14.36
CA ILE A 121 -24.71 9.87 -13.31
C ILE A 121 -26.24 9.88 -13.22
N GLN A 122 -26.86 11.07 -13.27
CA GLN A 122 -28.33 11.21 -13.28
C GLN A 122 -28.94 10.63 -14.56
N ALA A 123 -28.35 10.92 -15.73
CA ALA A 123 -28.81 10.39 -17.02
C ALA A 123 -28.69 8.86 -17.11
N ALA A 124 -27.77 8.25 -16.37
CA ALA A 124 -27.61 6.80 -16.24
C ALA A 124 -28.53 6.17 -15.16
N GLY A 125 -29.36 6.96 -14.46
CA GLY A 125 -30.31 6.48 -13.47
C GLY A 125 -29.69 6.07 -12.12
N LEU A 126 -28.47 6.52 -11.81
CA LEU A 126 -27.71 6.11 -10.62
C LEU A 126 -27.93 7.00 -9.39
N ARG A 127 -28.49 8.18 -9.58
CA ARG A 127 -28.92 9.10 -8.51
C ARG A 127 -30.25 9.71 -8.93
N THR A 128 -31.27 9.53 -8.08
CA THR A 128 -32.51 10.32 -8.11
C THR A 128 -32.30 11.63 -7.35
#